data_AF-A0A954DVL5-F1
#
_entry.id   AF-A0A954DVL5-F1
#
_cell.length_a   1.000
_cell.length_b   1.000
_cell.length_c   1.000
_cell.angle_alpha   90.00
_cell.angle_beta   90.00
_cell.angle_gamma   90.00
#
_symmetry.space_group_name_H-M   'P 1'
#
loop_
_entity.id
_entity.type
_entity.pdbx_description
1 polymer ?
#
loop_
_entity_poly.entity_id
_entity_poly.type
_entity_poly.pdbx_seq_one_letter_code
_entity_poly.pdbx_strand_id
1 'polypeptide(L)'
;RNALMSLALAGDPRALDTALELATDDDRAMRVFAMMLLSRLDDPTADEALVAGLVDGELEVRANAAIALAGKSDPRAAEVLLELIDPATIAGERERHPTRYRDADAPRNIRMTAVAMLGRLGRPEDAELLRSLASGDEDLEVRRVAAQALEGHQAVQER
;
A
#
# COMPACT_ATOMS: atom_id res chain seq x y z
N ARG A 1 -22.00 -6.45 1.60
CA ARG A 1 -20.52 -6.60 1.60
C ARG A 1 -20.05 -7.93 0.99
N ASN A 2 -20.54 -9.10 1.42
CA ASN A 2 -20.04 -10.40 0.88
C ASN A 2 -20.25 -10.58 -0.63
N ALA A 3 -21.41 -10.20 -1.18
CA ALA A 3 -21.65 -10.25 -2.63
C ALA A 3 -20.74 -9.29 -3.41
N LEU A 4 -20.53 -8.06 -2.90
CA LEU A 4 -19.65 -7.07 -3.52
C LEU A 4 -18.18 -7.52 -3.51
N MET A 5 -17.71 -8.11 -2.41
CA MET A 5 -16.38 -8.74 -2.37
C MET A 5 -16.25 -9.85 -3.40
N SER A 6 -17.28 -10.70 -3.54
CA SER A 6 -17.25 -11.77 -4.54
C SER A 6 -17.14 -11.23 -5.96
N LEU A 7 -17.81 -10.12 -6.27
CA LEU A 7 -17.73 -9.45 -7.57
C LEU A 7 -16.33 -8.88 -7.81
N ALA A 8 -15.79 -8.11 -6.86
CA ALA A 8 -14.44 -7.55 -7.00
C ALA A 8 -13.36 -8.64 -7.07
N LEU A 9 -13.46 -9.71 -6.27
CA LEU A 9 -12.53 -10.84 -6.36
C LEU A 9 -12.58 -11.54 -7.73
N ALA A 10 -13.72 -11.50 -8.41
CA ALA A 10 -13.88 -12.00 -9.76
C ALA A 10 -13.45 -10.99 -10.84
N GLY A 11 -13.02 -9.78 -10.46
CA GLY A 11 -12.74 -8.68 -11.40
C GLY A 11 -13.99 -8.19 -12.13
N ASP A 12 -15.18 -8.42 -11.57
CA ASP A 12 -16.44 -8.11 -12.23
C ASP A 12 -16.67 -6.59 -12.27
N PRO A 13 -16.83 -5.98 -13.46
CA PRO A 13 -16.99 -4.53 -13.59
C PRO A 13 -18.25 -4.00 -12.91
N ARG A 14 -19.23 -4.86 -12.58
CA ARG A 14 -20.41 -4.48 -11.79
C ARG A 14 -20.07 -4.05 -10.35
N ALA A 15 -18.84 -4.31 -9.88
CA ALA A 15 -18.37 -3.79 -8.60
C ALA A 15 -17.90 -2.33 -8.68
N LEU A 16 -17.66 -1.77 -9.88
CA LEU A 16 -17.03 -0.45 -10.05
C LEU A 16 -17.83 0.67 -9.41
N ASP A 17 -19.08 0.88 -9.83
CA ASP A 17 -19.91 2.00 -9.35
C ASP A 17 -20.05 1.99 -7.82
N THR A 18 -20.28 0.81 -7.23
CA THR A 18 -20.37 0.68 -5.78
C THR A 18 -19.02 0.91 -5.08
N ALA A 19 -17.92 0.47 -5.67
CA ALA A 19 -16.59 0.74 -5.12
C ALA A 19 -16.24 2.23 -5.18
N LEU A 20 -16.64 2.94 -6.24
CA LEU A 20 -16.48 4.39 -6.38
C LEU A 20 -17.33 5.16 -5.36
N GLU A 21 -18.58 4.76 -5.13
CA GLU A 21 -19.43 5.35 -4.09
C GLU A 21 -18.77 5.22 -2.70
N LEU A 22 -18.31 4.00 -2.36
CA LEU A 22 -17.66 3.71 -1.08
C LEU A 22 -16.32 4.46 -0.90
N ALA A 23 -15.64 4.82 -1.99
CA ALA A 23 -14.38 5.57 -1.93
C ALA A 23 -14.58 7.00 -1.39
N THR A 24 -15.81 7.50 -1.39
CA THR A 24 -16.17 8.85 -0.90
C THR A 24 -16.98 8.83 0.40
N ASP A 25 -17.14 7.66 1.01
CA ASP A 25 -17.94 7.48 2.23
C ASP A 25 -17.31 8.20 3.43
N ASP A 26 -18.14 8.74 4.32
CA ASP A 26 -17.70 9.40 5.55
C ASP A 26 -16.97 8.44 6.49
N ASP A 27 -17.36 7.16 6.49
CA ASP A 27 -16.70 6.10 7.26
C ASP A 27 -15.39 5.68 6.58
N ARG A 28 -14.27 5.96 7.27
CA ARG A 28 -12.93 5.45 6.88
C ARG A 28 -12.95 3.98 6.52
N ALA A 29 -13.65 3.13 7.28
CA ALA A 29 -13.65 1.70 7.02
C ALA A 29 -14.25 1.38 5.64
N MET A 30 -15.21 2.18 5.17
CA MET A 30 -15.78 2.05 3.82
C MET A 30 -14.83 2.51 2.75
N ARG A 31 -14.08 3.61 2.98
CA ARG A 31 -13.04 4.06 2.04
C ARG A 31 -11.89 3.06 1.93
N VAL A 32 -11.44 2.46 3.04
CA VAL A 32 -10.45 1.37 3.02
C VAL A 32 -10.97 0.19 2.21
N PHE A 33 -12.22 -0.21 2.47
CA PHE A 33 -12.85 -1.31 1.75
C PHE A 33 -12.98 -1.01 0.25
N ALA A 34 -13.28 0.24 -0.13
CA ALA A 34 -13.28 0.68 -1.52
C ALA A 34 -11.92 0.48 -2.20
N MET A 35 -10.82 0.92 -1.58
CA MET A 35 -9.47 0.73 -2.14
C MET A 35 -9.16 -0.75 -2.39
N MET A 36 -9.59 -1.63 -1.48
CA MET A 36 -9.45 -3.07 -1.66
C MET A 36 -10.25 -3.61 -2.85
N LEU A 37 -11.48 -3.13 -3.06
CA LEU A 37 -12.32 -3.53 -4.20
C LEU A 37 -11.72 -3.02 -5.52
N LEU A 38 -11.38 -1.74 -5.58
CA LEU A 38 -10.80 -1.08 -6.77
C LEU A 38 -9.48 -1.74 -7.18
N SER A 39 -8.66 -2.19 -6.23
CA SER A 39 -7.39 -2.90 -6.52
C SER A 39 -7.56 -4.17 -7.36
N ARG A 40 -8.77 -4.75 -7.41
CA ARG A 40 -9.07 -5.99 -8.15
C ARG A 40 -9.69 -5.73 -9.52
N LEU A 41 -9.99 -4.49 -9.83
CA LEU A 41 -10.57 -4.10 -11.11
C LEU A 41 -9.46 -3.72 -12.08
N ASP A 42 -9.63 -4.14 -13.32
CA ASP A 42 -8.80 -3.72 -14.45
C ASP A 42 -9.54 -2.64 -15.23
N ASP A 43 -9.74 -1.49 -14.58
CA ASP A 43 -10.50 -0.36 -15.10
C ASP A 43 -9.74 0.97 -14.82
N PRO A 44 -9.52 1.83 -15.83
CA PRO A 44 -8.82 3.09 -15.64
C PRO A 44 -9.48 4.03 -14.62
N THR A 45 -10.81 4.00 -14.51
CA THR A 45 -11.56 4.77 -13.50
C THR A 45 -11.27 4.27 -12.09
N ALA A 46 -11.08 2.95 -11.94
CA ALA A 46 -10.65 2.39 -10.66
C ALA A 46 -9.23 2.84 -10.30
N ASP A 47 -8.33 2.88 -11.29
CA ASP A 47 -6.96 3.37 -11.10
C ASP A 47 -6.94 4.87 -10.73
N GLU A 48 -7.78 5.71 -11.35
CA GLU A 48 -7.95 7.13 -10.98
C GLU A 48 -8.47 7.29 -9.54
N ALA A 49 -9.42 6.45 -9.12
CA ALA A 49 -9.93 6.46 -7.76
C ALA A 49 -8.87 6.01 -6.73
N LEU A 50 -8.03 5.03 -7.08
CA LEU A 50 -6.87 4.66 -6.25
C LEU A 50 -5.88 5.83 -6.12
N VAL A 51 -5.64 6.58 -7.19
CA VAL A 51 -4.78 7.77 -7.15
C VAL A 51 -5.35 8.85 -6.24
N ALA A 52 -6.67 9.08 -6.28
CA ALA A 52 -7.32 9.98 -5.34
C ALA A 52 -7.18 9.51 -3.88
N GLY A 53 -7.18 8.19 -3.65
CA GLY A 53 -6.96 7.59 -2.32
C GLY A 53 -5.57 7.87 -1.72
N LEU A 54 -4.56 8.21 -2.53
CA LEU A 54 -3.22 8.55 -2.04
C LEU A 54 -3.17 9.83 -1.19
N VAL A 55 -4.17 10.70 -1.30
CA VAL A 55 -4.24 11.96 -0.54
C VAL A 55 -5.36 11.96 0.51
N ASP A 56 -5.91 10.79 0.84
CA ASP A 56 -6.91 10.66 1.90
C ASP A 56 -6.35 11.11 3.27
N GLY A 57 -7.21 11.71 4.09
CA GLY A 57 -6.83 12.16 5.44
C GLY A 57 -6.45 11.01 6.38
N GLU A 58 -6.86 9.78 6.09
CA GLU A 58 -6.61 8.60 6.90
C GLU A 58 -5.48 7.74 6.31
N LEU A 59 -4.41 7.49 7.08
CA LEU A 59 -3.24 6.74 6.62
C LEU A 59 -3.62 5.35 6.09
N GLU A 60 -4.59 4.68 6.70
CA GLU A 60 -5.02 3.35 6.26
C GLU A 60 -5.61 3.36 4.85
N VAL A 61 -6.30 4.44 4.45
CA VAL A 61 -6.81 4.59 3.08
C VAL A 61 -5.65 4.83 2.12
N ARG A 62 -4.75 5.77 2.46
CA ARG A 62 -3.53 6.03 1.66
C ARG A 62 -2.71 4.76 1.45
N ALA A 63 -2.51 3.97 2.49
CA ALA A 63 -1.74 2.74 2.44
C ALA A 63 -2.35 1.70 1.49
N ASN A 64 -3.66 1.48 1.56
CA ASN A 64 -4.34 0.54 0.67
C ASN A 64 -4.29 1.01 -0.79
N ALA A 65 -4.46 2.31 -1.04
CA ALA A 65 -4.30 2.91 -2.35
C ALA A 65 -2.88 2.70 -2.92
N ALA A 66 -1.86 3.02 -2.12
CA ALA A 66 -0.46 2.88 -2.51
C ALA A 66 -0.06 1.43 -2.78
N ILE A 67 -0.48 0.48 -1.94
CA ILE A 67 -0.21 -0.94 -2.14
C ILE A 67 -0.88 -1.44 -3.43
N ALA A 68 -2.13 -1.03 -3.70
CA ALA A 68 -2.84 -1.40 -4.92
C ALA A 68 -2.14 -0.87 -6.17
N LEU A 69 -1.78 0.42 -6.17
CA LEU A 69 -1.07 1.08 -7.27
C LEU A 69 0.31 0.48 -7.50
N ALA A 70 1.08 0.19 -6.45
CA ALA A 70 2.36 -0.49 -6.57
C ALA A 70 2.22 -1.93 -7.10
N GLY A 71 1.13 -2.62 -6.74
CA GLY A 71 0.76 -3.91 -7.34
C GLY A 71 0.54 -3.83 -8.85
N LYS A 72 0.10 -2.67 -9.34
CA LYS A 72 -0.06 -2.31 -10.75
C LYS A 72 1.20 -1.64 -11.35
N SER A 73 2.31 -1.58 -10.61
CA SER A 73 3.56 -0.93 -11.01
C SER A 73 3.44 0.58 -11.27
N ASP A 74 2.47 1.24 -10.63
CA ASP A 74 2.29 2.68 -10.75
C ASP A 74 3.20 3.45 -9.76
N PRO A 75 4.16 4.24 -10.26
CA PRO A 75 5.13 4.93 -9.42
C PRO A 75 4.53 6.01 -8.52
N ARG A 76 3.28 6.45 -8.76
CA ARG A 76 2.59 7.43 -7.91
C ARG A 76 2.39 6.93 -6.47
N ALA A 77 2.46 5.61 -6.25
CA ALA A 77 2.40 5.02 -4.91
C ALA A 77 3.60 5.37 -4.02
N ALA A 78 4.74 5.75 -4.60
CA ALA A 78 6.01 5.67 -3.90
C ALA A 78 6.11 6.58 -2.66
N GLU A 79 5.61 7.81 -2.73
CA GLU A 79 5.66 8.75 -1.60
C GLU A 79 4.93 8.21 -0.36
N VAL A 80 3.77 7.58 -0.55
CA VAL A 80 3.04 6.94 0.55
C VAL A 80 3.78 5.70 1.05
N LEU A 81 4.38 4.91 0.17
CA LEU A 81 5.19 3.76 0.60
C LEU A 81 6.39 4.19 1.44
N LEU A 82 7.06 5.28 1.07
CA LEU A 82 8.14 5.87 1.85
C LEU A 82 7.66 6.32 3.24
N GLU A 83 6.47 6.95 3.32
CA GLU A 83 5.83 7.30 4.60
C GLU A 83 5.62 6.06 5.49
N LEU A 84 5.18 4.93 4.91
CA LEU A 84 4.90 3.67 5.63
C LEU A 84 6.15 2.90 6.07
N ILE A 85 7.31 3.17 5.46
CA ILE A 85 8.59 2.55 5.84
C ILE A 85 9.12 3.17 7.15
N ASP A 86 8.83 4.45 7.39
CA ASP A 86 9.27 5.16 8.59
C ASP A 86 8.58 4.59 9.86
N PRO A 87 9.35 4.04 10.82
CA PRO A 87 8.80 3.58 12.10
C PRO A 87 7.98 4.64 12.84
N ALA A 88 8.35 5.92 12.72
CA ALA A 88 7.70 7.02 13.41
C ALA A 88 6.26 7.25 12.92
N THR A 89 5.99 7.01 11.64
CA THR A 89 4.65 7.14 11.05
C THR A 89 3.65 6.23 11.76
N ILE A 90 3.94 4.93 11.84
CA ILE A 90 3.01 3.97 12.44
C ILE A 90 2.95 4.12 13.97
N ALA A 91 4.07 4.48 14.60
CA ALA A 91 4.09 4.79 16.03
C ALA A 91 3.15 5.96 16.37
N GLY A 92 3.22 7.05 15.59
CA GLY A 92 2.35 8.22 15.77
C GLY A 92 0.87 7.92 15.50
N GLU A 93 0.56 7.10 14.49
CA GLU A 93 -0.81 6.62 14.25
C GLU A 93 -1.34 5.75 15.39
N ARG A 94 -0.51 4.85 15.92
CA ARG A 94 -0.87 3.99 17.06
C ARG A 94 -1.12 4.81 18.32
N GLU A 95 -0.34 5.86 18.56
CA GLU A 95 -0.57 6.78 19.67
C GLU A 95 -1.90 7.53 19.52
N ARG A 96 -2.17 8.08 18.34
CA ARG A 96 -3.43 8.79 18.04
C ARG A 96 -4.64 7.86 18.03
N HIS A 97 -4.45 6.61 17.64
CA HIS A 97 -5.52 5.62 17.46
C HIS A 97 -5.16 4.24 18.04
N PRO A 98 -5.14 4.08 19.38
CA PRO A 98 -4.66 2.85 20.04
C PRO A 98 -5.46 1.59 19.68
N THR A 99 -6.70 1.76 19.23
CA THR A 99 -7.60 0.65 18.86
C THR A 99 -7.40 0.17 17.42
N ARG A 100 -6.77 0.96 16.55
CA ARG A 100 -6.56 0.65 15.12
C ARG A 100 -5.34 -0.25 14.89
N TYR A 101 -4.27 -0.09 15.67
CA TYR A 101 -3.01 -0.84 15.54
C TYR A 101 -2.74 -1.72 16.78
N ARG A 102 -3.76 -2.48 17.20
CA ARG A 102 -3.70 -3.33 18.41
C ARG A 102 -2.77 -4.52 18.28
N ASP A 103 -2.55 -4.98 17.06
CA ASP A 103 -1.60 -6.05 16.78
C ASP A 103 -0.18 -5.53 16.96
N ALA A 104 0.59 -6.19 17.83
CA ALA A 104 1.96 -5.83 18.13
C ALA A 104 2.86 -5.91 16.89
N ASP A 105 2.52 -6.79 15.94
CA ASP A 105 3.28 -6.99 14.71
C ASP A 105 2.84 -6.06 13.57
N ALA A 106 1.73 -5.32 13.72
CA ALA A 106 1.20 -4.46 12.66
C ALA A 106 2.24 -3.45 12.13
N PRO A 107 3.01 -2.72 12.97
CA PRO A 107 4.01 -1.78 12.47
C PRO A 107 5.07 -2.45 11.61
N ARG A 108 5.65 -3.56 12.09
CA ARG A 108 6.62 -4.36 11.33
C ARG A 108 6.04 -4.83 10.00
N ASN A 109 4.82 -5.39 10.02
CA ASN A 109 4.18 -5.93 8.82
C ASN A 109 3.89 -4.84 7.77
N ILE A 110 3.45 -3.66 8.20
CA ILE A 110 3.21 -2.51 7.31
C ILE A 110 4.53 -2.07 6.65
N ARG A 111 5.59 -1.90 7.44
CA ARG A 111 6.92 -1.52 6.93
C ARG A 111 7.44 -2.56 5.92
N MET A 112 7.39 -3.84 6.26
CA MET A 112 7.79 -4.93 5.35
C MET A 112 7.01 -4.88 4.03
N THR A 113 5.69 -4.68 4.10
CA THR A 113 4.85 -4.57 2.90
C THR A 113 5.26 -3.38 2.04
N ALA A 114 5.51 -2.23 2.67
CA ALA A 114 5.92 -1.02 1.96
C ALA A 114 7.29 -1.17 1.28
N VAL A 115 8.28 -1.76 1.98
CA VAL A 115 9.61 -2.08 1.40
C VAL A 115 9.48 -3.00 0.20
N ALA A 116 8.67 -4.06 0.30
CA ALA A 116 8.47 -4.99 -0.80
C ALA A 116 7.80 -4.31 -2.02
N MET A 117 6.80 -3.46 -1.78
CA MET A 117 6.13 -2.71 -2.85
C MET A 117 7.06 -1.67 -3.49
N LEU A 118 7.91 -1.00 -2.71
CA LEU A 118 8.90 -0.06 -3.24
C LEU A 118 9.92 -0.76 -4.16
N GLY A 119 10.39 -1.94 -3.77
CA GLY A 119 11.22 -2.80 -4.63
C GLY A 119 10.53 -3.18 -5.95
N ARG A 120 9.22 -3.45 -5.89
CA ARG A 120 8.41 -3.77 -7.07
C ARG A 120 8.28 -2.61 -8.05
N LEU A 121 8.20 -1.37 -7.54
CA LEU A 121 8.20 -0.18 -8.40
C LEU A 121 9.51 -0.02 -9.17
N GLY A 122 10.62 -0.57 -8.66
CA GLY A 122 11.90 -0.59 -9.35
C GLY A 122 12.53 0.79 -9.57
N ARG A 123 12.09 1.83 -8.86
CA ARG A 123 12.54 3.22 -9.05
C ARG A 123 14.01 3.40 -8.66
N PRO A 124 14.93 3.78 -9.55
CA PRO A 124 16.37 3.86 -9.27
C PRO A 124 16.73 4.65 -8.01
N GLU A 125 16.00 5.73 -7.74
CA GLU A 125 16.19 6.59 -6.56
C GLU A 125 15.96 5.89 -5.21
N ASP A 126 15.17 4.81 -5.19
CA ASP A 126 14.86 4.07 -3.95
C ASP A 126 15.97 3.06 -3.57
N ALA A 127 16.93 2.80 -4.47
CA ALA A 127 17.96 1.79 -4.25
C ALA A 127 18.88 2.08 -3.05
N GLU A 128 19.17 3.35 -2.75
CA GLU A 128 19.99 3.72 -1.59
C GLU A 128 19.26 3.42 -0.28
N LEU A 129 17.97 3.79 -0.21
CA LEU A 129 17.14 3.51 0.94
C LEU A 129 17.05 2.00 1.19
N LEU A 130 16.76 1.22 0.15
CA LEU A 130 16.66 -0.23 0.28
C LEU A 130 17.99 -0.87 0.74
N ARG A 131 19.15 -0.36 0.30
CA ARG A 131 20.49 -0.79 0.78
C ARG A 131 20.73 -0.42 2.24
N SER A 132 20.31 0.77 2.65
CA SER A 132 20.39 1.20 4.04
C SER A 132 19.54 0.28 4.94
N LEU A 133 18.29 0.02 4.56
CA LEU A 133 17.38 -0.87 5.31
C LEU A 133 17.93 -2.30 5.39
N ALA A 134 18.43 -2.85 4.27
CA ALA A 134 18.98 -4.21 4.24
C ALA A 134 20.17 -4.42 5.19
N SER A 135 21.00 -3.39 5.39
CA SER A 135 22.20 -3.47 6.22
C SER A 135 22.00 -2.98 7.66
N GLY A 136 21.05 -2.07 7.90
CA GLY A 136 21.01 -1.28 9.12
C GLY A 136 19.67 -1.19 9.85
N ASP A 137 18.56 -1.71 9.30
CA ASP A 137 17.26 -1.64 10.01
C ASP A 137 17.31 -2.36 11.35
N GLU A 138 16.61 -1.92 12.39
CA GLU A 138 16.61 -2.66 13.66
C GLU A 138 15.89 -4.02 13.55
N ASP A 139 14.91 -4.13 12.65
CA ASP A 139 14.10 -5.31 12.47
C ASP A 139 14.71 -6.25 11.40
N LEU A 140 15.05 -7.47 11.81
CA LEU A 140 15.70 -8.46 10.95
C LEU A 140 14.83 -8.86 9.73
N GLU A 141 13.51 -8.84 9.86
CA GLU A 141 12.61 -9.16 8.76
C GLU A 141 12.50 -8.01 7.78
N VAL A 142 12.54 -6.76 8.26
CA VAL A 142 12.66 -5.59 7.38
C VAL A 142 13.97 -5.63 6.61
N ARG A 143 15.10 -5.97 7.25
CA ARG A 143 16.38 -6.17 6.54
C ARG A 143 16.27 -7.21 5.43
N ARG A 144 15.69 -8.37 5.74
CA ARG A 144 15.53 -9.48 4.79
C ARG A 144 14.68 -9.08 3.59
N VAL A 145 13.55 -8.40 3.84
CA VAL A 145 12.67 -7.93 2.77
C VAL A 145 13.34 -6.83 1.94
N ALA A 146 14.11 -5.93 2.55
CA ALA A 146 14.85 -4.91 1.81
C ALA A 146 15.93 -5.51 0.89
N ALA A 147 16.64 -6.55 1.33
CA ALA A 147 17.58 -7.28 0.49
C ALA A 147 16.89 -7.92 -0.73
N GLN A 148 15.72 -8.56 -0.52
CA GLN A 148 14.92 -9.13 -1.61
C GLN A 148 14.37 -8.04 -2.55
N ALA A 149 13.93 -6.92 -2.00
CA ALA A 149 13.44 -5.78 -2.75
C ALA A 149 14.53 -5.19 -3.67
N LEU A 150 15.79 -5.16 -3.24
CA LEU A 150 16.93 -4.75 -4.07
C LEU A 150 17.18 -5.68 -5.26
N GLU A 151 17.15 -6.99 -5.02
CA GLU A 151 17.30 -7.98 -6.10
C GLU A 151 16.18 -7.82 -7.14
N GLY A 152 14.94 -7.66 -6.68
CA GLY A 152 13.78 -7.42 -7.54
C GLY A 152 13.86 -6.10 -8.30
N HIS A 153 14.32 -5.04 -7.63
CA HIS A 153 14.53 -3.71 -8.20
C HIS A 153 15.52 -3.74 -9.38
N GLN A 154 16.66 -4.42 -9.21
CA GLN A 154 17.66 -4.60 -10.27
C GLN A 154 17.09 -5.36 -11.47
N ALA A 155 16.31 -6.42 -11.23
CA ALA A 155 15.68 -7.20 -12.29
C ALA A 155 14.62 -6.44 -13.09
N VAL A 156 13.95 -5.43 -12.50
CA VAL A 156 13.01 -4.55 -13.22
C VAL A 156 13.74 -3.56 -14.11
N GLN A 157 14.88 -3.02 -13.66
CA GLN A 157 15.69 -2.07 -14.41
C GLN A 157 16.39 -2.67 -15.64
N GLU A 158 16.57 -4.00 -15.66
CA GLU A 158 17.23 -4.73 -16.76
C GLU A 158 16.27 -5.18 -17.87
N ARG A 159 14.96 -4.94 -17.75
CA ARG A 159 13.92 -5.30 -18.73
C ARG A 159 13.55 -4.13 -19.64
#